data_AF-A0A367F860-F1
#
_entry.id   AF-A0A367F860-F1
#
_cell.length_a   1.000
_cell.length_b   1.000
_cell.length_c   1.000
_cell.angle_alpha   90.00
_cell.angle_beta   90.00
_cell.angle_gamma   90.00
#
_symmetry.space_group_name_H-M   'P 1'
#
loop_
_entity.id
_entity.type
_entity.pdbx_description
1 polymer ?
#
loop_
_entity_poly.entity_id
_entity_poly.type
_entity_poly.pdbx_seq_one_letter_code
_entity_poly.pdbx_strand_id
1 'polypeptide(L)'
;MSPTRGFRVSRPSSTGAAPKHWRRSALRTRRSLDLCGPCPVRAECLELALREEIVLPRTWVHGIRGGTVPWQRLNLIRQRQRAVQREAAGAGRAVSA
;
A
#
# COMPACT_ATOMS: atom_id res chain seq x y z
N MET A 1 3.24 31.04 -0.37
CA MET A 1 3.80 29.91 -1.15
C MET A 1 4.66 29.07 -0.22
N SER A 2 4.16 27.89 0.19
CA SER A 2 4.86 27.01 1.13
C SER A 2 5.64 25.94 0.37
N PRO A 3 6.92 25.67 0.71
CA PRO A 3 7.65 24.59 0.07
C PRO A 3 7.17 23.25 0.65
N THR A 4 6.68 22.37 -0.22
CA THR A 4 6.36 20.99 0.12
C THR A 4 7.63 20.29 0.61
N ARG A 5 7.61 19.81 1.87
CA ARG A 5 8.66 18.96 2.43
C ARG A 5 8.78 17.69 1.57
N GLY A 6 9.73 17.71 0.64
CA GLY A 6 10.15 16.53 -0.10
C GLY A 6 10.61 15.46 0.90
N PHE A 7 9.90 14.34 0.91
CA PHE A 7 10.19 13.19 1.76
C PHE A 7 11.53 12.61 1.33
N ARG A 8 12.61 13.01 2.02
CA ARG A 8 13.97 12.57 1.74
C ARG A 8 14.09 11.10 2.13
N VAL A 9 13.98 10.21 1.15
CA VAL A 9 14.25 8.78 1.35
C VAL A 9 15.72 8.65 1.77
N SER A 10 15.95 8.36 3.05
CA SER A 10 17.29 8.21 3.62
C SER A 10 18.10 7.20 2.80
N ARG A 11 19.26 7.64 2.32
CA ARG A 11 20.25 6.82 1.61
C ARG A 11 20.72 5.70 2.56
N PRO A 12 20.59 4.41 2.22
CA PRO A 12 21.05 3.34 3.10
C PRO A 12 22.57 3.43 3.28
N SER A 13 22.99 3.47 4.55
CA SER A 13 24.38 3.46 5.01
C SER A 13 25.06 2.12 4.70
N SER A 14 26.37 2.20 4.51
CA SER A 14 27.27 1.25 3.82
C SER A 14 27.61 -0.07 4.52
N THR A 15 26.79 -0.58 5.44
CA THR A 15 27.08 -1.83 6.15
C THR A 15 26.41 -3.02 5.46
N GLY A 16 27.21 -3.78 4.71
CA GLY A 16 26.78 -4.99 4.01
C GLY A 16 26.13 -4.69 2.66
N ALA A 17 26.86 -4.88 1.57
CA ALA A 17 26.34 -4.69 0.23
C ALA A 17 25.20 -5.69 -0.03
N ALA A 18 23.95 -5.25 0.15
CA ALA A 18 22.75 -6.02 -0.18
C ALA A 18 22.89 -6.79 -1.51
N PRO A 19 22.43 -8.05 -1.63
CA PRO A 19 22.58 -8.81 -2.86
C PRO A 19 22.12 -8.02 -4.10
N LYS A 20 22.80 -8.17 -5.25
CA LYS A 20 22.51 -7.38 -6.46
C LYS A 20 21.02 -7.41 -6.86
N HIS A 21 20.33 -8.53 -6.64
CA HIS A 21 18.92 -8.70 -6.95
C HIS A 21 18.01 -7.87 -6.02
N TRP A 22 18.32 -7.74 -4.73
CA TRP A 22 17.65 -6.79 -3.83
C TRP A 22 17.78 -5.39 -4.40
N ARG A 23 19.00 -4.92 -4.68
CA ARG A 23 19.23 -3.54 -5.14
C ARG A 23 18.41 -3.21 -6.39
N ARG A 24 18.40 -4.11 -7.39
CA ARG A 24 17.55 -3.96 -8.58
C ARG A 24 16.07 -3.91 -8.25
N SER A 25 15.62 -4.75 -7.31
CA SER A 25 14.22 -4.75 -6.85
C SER A 25 13.84 -3.41 -6.23
N ALA A 26 14.66 -2.89 -5.30
CA ALA A 26 14.42 -1.60 -4.66
C ALA A 26 14.44 -0.43 -5.65
N LEU A 27 15.35 -0.43 -6.62
CA LEU A 27 15.41 0.56 -7.71
C LEU A 27 14.14 0.54 -8.56
N ARG A 28 13.64 -0.66 -8.92
CA ARG A 28 12.37 -0.80 -9.66
C ARG A 28 11.20 -0.28 -8.84
N THR A 29 11.10 -0.66 -7.57
CA THR A 29 10.05 -0.16 -6.67
C THR A 29 10.05 1.36 -6.62
N ARG A 30 11.21 1.98 -6.43
CA ARG A 30 11.33 3.44 -6.39
C ARG A 30 10.86 4.09 -7.69
N ARG A 31 11.36 3.62 -8.85
CA ARG A 31 10.96 4.16 -10.16
C ARG A 31 9.45 4.03 -10.40
N SER A 32 8.85 2.90 -10.06
CA SER A 32 7.41 2.71 -10.19
C SER A 32 6.63 3.68 -9.28
N LEU A 33 7.09 3.93 -8.06
CA LEU A 33 6.46 4.91 -7.17
C LEU A 33 6.58 6.34 -7.72
N ASP A 34 7.74 6.69 -8.30
CA ASP A 34 7.96 7.98 -8.94
C ASP A 34 7.00 8.19 -10.11
N LEU A 35 6.70 7.15 -10.90
CA LEU A 35 5.70 7.19 -11.96
C LEU A 35 4.26 7.32 -11.43
N CYS A 36 3.95 6.73 -10.28
CA CYS A 36 2.63 6.87 -9.67
C CYS A 36 2.40 8.28 -9.09
N GLY A 37 3.46 9.00 -8.69
CA GLY A 37 3.38 10.33 -8.09
C GLY A 37 2.50 11.33 -8.86
N PRO A 38 2.79 11.58 -10.16
CA PRO A 38 2.03 12.51 -10.99
C PRO A 38 0.80 11.89 -11.68
N CYS A 39 0.50 10.60 -11.45
CA CYS A 39 -0.56 9.91 -12.18
C CYS A 39 -1.95 10.42 -11.74
N PRO A 40 -2.79 10.93 -12.67
CA PRO A 40 -4.10 11.49 -12.32
C PRO A 40 -5.07 10.42 -11.80
N VAL A 41 -4.95 9.19 -12.30
CA VAL A 41 -5.82 8.06 -11.93
C VAL A 41 -5.29 7.25 -10.74
N ARG A 42 -4.36 7.82 -9.96
CA ARG A 42 -3.67 7.10 -8.88
C ARG A 42 -4.66 6.59 -7.83
N ALA A 43 -5.65 7.41 -7.47
CA ALA A 43 -6.61 7.09 -6.43
C ALA A 43 -7.55 5.96 -6.88
N GLU A 44 -8.06 6.05 -8.09
CA GLU A 44 -8.93 5.06 -8.74
C GLU A 44 -8.18 3.75 -8.95
N CYS A 45 -6.92 3.82 -9.36
CA CYS A 45 -6.05 2.66 -9.49
C CYS A 45 -5.84 1.95 -8.13
N LEU A 46 -5.66 2.71 -7.05
CA LEU A 46 -5.55 2.15 -5.71
C LEU A 46 -6.86 1.48 -5.29
N GLU A 47 -7.98 2.15 -5.51
CA GLU A 47 -9.28 1.64 -5.10
C GLU A 47 -9.68 0.38 -5.87
N LEU A 48 -9.46 0.37 -7.17
CA LEU A 48 -9.65 -0.82 -8.01
C LEU A 48 -8.80 -1.98 -7.49
N ALA A 49 -7.51 -1.75 -7.20
CA ALA A 49 -6.64 -2.78 -6.65
C ALA A 49 -7.16 -3.33 -5.31
N LEU A 50 -7.65 -2.48 -4.42
CA LEU A 50 -8.20 -2.92 -3.13
C LEU A 50 -9.50 -3.72 -3.29
N ARG A 51 -10.35 -3.38 -4.28
CA ARG A 51 -11.58 -4.13 -4.58
C ARG A 51 -11.28 -5.51 -5.17
N GLU A 52 -10.31 -5.60 -6.07
CA GLU A 52 -9.91 -6.89 -6.66
C GLU A 52 -9.20 -7.77 -5.63
N GLU A 53 -8.29 -7.21 -4.83
CA GLU A 53 -7.43 -7.98 -3.94
C GLU A 53 -8.12 -8.43 -2.64
N ILE A 54 -9.30 -7.90 -2.29
CA ILE A 54 -10.03 -8.31 -1.09
C ILE A 54 -10.44 -9.78 -1.10
N VAL A 55 -10.69 -10.33 -2.30
CA VAL A 55 -11.09 -11.73 -2.51
C VAL A 55 -9.91 -12.64 -2.87
N LEU A 56 -8.73 -12.08 -3.11
CA LEU A 56 -7.58 -12.83 -3.61
C LEU A 56 -6.71 -13.40 -2.47
N PRO A 57 -6.07 -14.56 -2.70
CA PRO A 57 -5.04 -15.05 -1.81
C PRO A 57 -3.87 -14.07 -1.71
N ARG A 58 -3.28 -14.00 -0.51
CA ARG A 58 -2.16 -13.11 -0.21
C ARG A 58 -0.93 -13.34 -1.11
N THR A 59 -0.77 -14.56 -1.59
CA THR A 59 0.30 -14.98 -2.51
C THR A 59 0.15 -14.44 -3.92
N TRP A 60 -1.04 -13.95 -4.31
CA TRP A 60 -1.33 -13.43 -5.66
C TRP A 60 -1.27 -11.91 -5.72
N VAL A 61 -1.07 -11.25 -4.57
CA VAL A 61 -0.96 -9.79 -4.47
C VAL A 61 0.47 -9.37 -4.78
N HIS A 62 0.67 -8.82 -5.97
CA HIS A 62 1.99 -8.45 -6.50
C HIS A 62 2.02 -7.01 -7.04
N GLY A 63 3.24 -6.54 -7.32
CA GLY A 63 3.47 -5.27 -8.01
C GLY A 63 3.02 -4.01 -7.26
N ILE A 64 3.17 -2.87 -7.93
CA ILE A 64 2.80 -1.55 -7.42
C ILE A 64 1.53 -1.10 -8.13
N ARG A 65 0.51 -0.76 -7.36
CA ARG A 65 -0.77 -0.21 -7.85
C ARG A 65 -1.16 0.98 -6.99
N GLY A 66 -1.63 2.06 -7.62
CA GLY A 66 -2.00 3.29 -6.93
C GLY A 66 -0.87 3.93 -6.10
N GLY A 67 0.39 3.68 -6.45
CA GLY A 67 1.55 4.15 -5.68
C GLY A 67 1.73 3.42 -4.34
N THR A 68 1.23 2.19 -4.21
CA THR A 68 1.39 1.36 -3.02
C THR A 68 1.96 -0.01 -3.37
N VAL A 69 2.74 -0.55 -2.45
CA VAL A 69 3.35 -1.89 -2.53
C VAL A 69 2.42 -2.96 -1.93
N PRO A 70 2.60 -4.25 -2.25
CA PRO A 70 1.66 -5.32 -1.87
C PRO A 70 1.32 -5.36 -0.38
N TRP A 71 2.33 -5.28 0.49
CA TRP A 71 2.11 -5.35 1.95
C TRP A 71 1.33 -4.15 2.49
N GLN A 72 1.47 -2.97 1.88
CA GLN A 72 0.68 -1.80 2.25
C GLN A 72 -0.80 -2.01 1.89
N ARG A 73 -1.10 -2.53 0.70
CA ARG A 73 -2.49 -2.84 0.29
C ARG A 73 -3.12 -3.90 1.18
N LEU A 74 -2.39 -4.96 1.49
CA LEU A 74 -2.83 -5.99 2.43
C LEU A 74 -3.08 -5.44 3.84
N ASN A 75 -2.34 -4.41 4.27
CA ASN A 75 -2.62 -3.72 5.54
C ASN A 75 -3.92 -2.92 5.45
N LEU A 76 -4.14 -2.19 4.35
CA LEU A 76 -5.37 -1.42 4.12
C LEU A 76 -6.60 -2.33 4.08
N ILE A 77 -6.53 -3.46 3.37
CA ILE A 77 -7.61 -4.46 3.32
C ILE A 77 -7.94 -4.96 4.74
N ARG A 78 -6.91 -5.34 5.51
CA ARG A 78 -7.10 -5.77 6.90
C ARG A 78 -7.72 -4.68 7.78
N GLN A 79 -7.30 -3.43 7.61
CA GLN A 79 -7.88 -2.30 8.35
C GLN A 79 -9.37 -2.11 8.00
N ARG A 80 -9.73 -2.16 6.72
CA ARG A 80 -11.13 -2.07 6.26
C ARG A 80 -11.98 -3.19 6.84
N GLN A 81 -11.51 -4.44 6.76
CA GLN A 81 -12.22 -5.58 7.34
C GLN A 81 -12.44 -5.45 8.85
N ARG A 82 -11.43 -4.96 9.59
CA ARG A 82 -11.56 -4.70 11.02
C ARG A 82 -12.57 -3.60 11.34
N ALA A 83 -12.64 -2.55 10.53
CA ALA A 83 -13.64 -1.50 10.71
C ALA A 83 -15.05 -2.05 10.57
N VAL A 84 -15.31 -2.79 9.47
CA VAL A 84 -16.61 -3.45 9.22
C VAL A 84 -17.00 -4.40 10.34
N GLN A 85 -16.06 -5.21 10.85
CA GLN A 85 -16.36 -6.12 11.97
C GLN A 85 -16.71 -5.38 13.27
N ARG A 86 -16.06 -4.25 13.55
CA ARG A 86 -16.38 -3.44 14.74
C ARG A 86 -17.75 -2.81 14.63
N GLU A 87 -18.09 -2.30 13.45
CA GLU A 87 -19.43 -1.75 13.17
C GLU A 87 -20.51 -2.82 13.32
N ALA A 88 -20.29 -4.01 12.74
CA ALA A 88 -21.21 -5.14 12.88
C ALA A 88 -21.37 -5.60 14.34
N ALA A 89 -20.27 -5.68 15.11
CA ALA A 89 -20.33 -6.04 16.53
C ALA A 89 -21.04 -4.97 17.38
N GLY A 90 -20.82 -3.69 17.08
CA GLY A 90 -21.53 -2.58 17.71
C GLY A 90 -23.01 -2.56 17.39
N ALA A 91 -23.38 -2.82 16.14
CA ALA A 91 -24.77 -2.91 15.69
C ALA A 91 -25.48 -4.13 16.32
N GLY A 92 -24.83 -5.29 16.37
CA GLY A 92 -25.38 -6.48 17.02
C GLY A 92 -25.66 -6.26 18.51
N ARG A 93 -24.81 -5.49 19.19
CA ARG A 93 -25.02 -5.12 20.60
C ARG A 93 -26.17 -4.12 20.80
N ALA A 94 -26.44 -3.25 19.82
CA ALA A 94 -27.54 -2.30 19.85
C ALA A 94 -28.90 -2.95 19.51
N VAL A 95 -28.91 -4.02 18.71
CA VAL A 95 -30.14 -4.77 18.34
C VAL A 95 -30.60 -5.73 19.44
N SER A 96 -29.72 -6.12 20.37
CA SER A 96 -30.05 -7.02 21.50
C SER A 96 -30.41 -6.30 22.80
N ALA A 97 -30.61 -4.98 22.78
CA ALA A 97 -31.02 -4.16 23.92
C ALA A 97 -32.41 -3.58 23.68
#